data_AF-A0A2V8DCT6-F1
#
_entry.id   AF-A0A2V8DCT6-F1
#
_cell.length_a   1.000
_cell.length_b   1.000
_cell.length_c   1.000
_cell.angle_alpha   90.00
_cell.angle_beta   90.00
_cell.angle_gamma   90.00
#
_symmetry.space_group_name_H-M   'P 1'
#
loop_
_entity.id
_entity.type
_entity.pdbx_description
1 polymer ?
#
loop_
_entity_poly.entity_id
_entity_poly.type
_entity_poly.pdbx_seq_one_letter_code
_entity_poly.pdbx_strand_id
1 'polypeptide(L)'
;MPSELDTSNWSGEGAFTQLLIDRLRELDDIRLVRVEDAPATRSEADYNFISNEVFVAFATRERHERTKRFGIIPQSRTVSEKVSSVARLETVLTGMSDIGAPDYADEGMLQYLRAERIVPPYQTRGYKLVELVRIYEVGTPSRASEP
;
A
#
# COMPACT_ATOMS: atom_id res chain seq x y z
N MET A 1 16.14 -1.02 -9.67
CA MET A 1 16.30 0.26 -8.95
C MET A 1 15.35 0.17 -7.77
N PRO A 2 15.76 0.50 -6.53
CA PRO A 2 14.84 0.49 -5.42
C PRO A 2 13.67 1.44 -5.72
N SER A 3 12.46 1.07 -5.31
CA SER A 3 11.30 1.93 -5.50
C SER A 3 11.53 3.28 -4.80
N GLU A 4 11.01 4.34 -5.39
CA GLU A 4 11.02 5.66 -4.79
C GLU A 4 10.10 5.67 -3.56
N LEU A 5 10.49 6.37 -2.49
CA LEU A 5 9.76 6.43 -1.24
C LEU A 5 9.49 7.88 -0.87
N ASP A 6 8.22 8.23 -0.70
CA ASP A 6 7.75 9.53 -0.20
C ASP A 6 7.06 9.35 1.16
N THR A 7 7.67 9.88 2.21
CA THR A 7 7.14 9.86 3.60
C THR A 7 6.92 11.27 4.13
N SER A 8 6.81 12.27 3.26
CA SER A 8 6.73 13.68 3.66
C SER A 8 5.52 14.02 4.54
N ASN A 9 4.43 13.24 4.43
CA ASN A 9 3.20 13.40 5.20
C ASN A 9 2.94 12.25 6.18
N TRP A 10 3.97 11.49 6.53
CA TRP A 10 3.86 10.39 7.50
C TRP A 10 4.63 10.71 8.77
N SER A 11 3.98 10.54 9.92
CA SER A 11 4.52 10.73 11.27
C SER A 11 5.67 9.78 11.61
N GLY A 12 5.79 8.67 10.88
CA GLY A 12 6.69 7.56 11.23
C GLY A 12 6.08 6.59 12.25
N GLU A 13 4.80 6.75 12.59
CA GLU A 13 4.10 5.85 13.51
C GLU A 13 3.53 4.62 12.79
N GLY A 14 3.55 3.49 13.49
CA GLY A 14 3.01 2.21 13.01
C GLY A 14 4.09 1.21 12.66
N ALA A 15 4.25 0.17 13.49
CA ALA A 15 5.25 -0.86 13.28
C ALA A 15 4.89 -1.74 12.07
N PHE A 16 3.60 -2.02 11.87
CA PHE A 16 3.14 -2.78 10.71
C PHE A 16 3.28 -1.97 9.42
N THR A 17 3.04 -0.66 9.47
CA THR A 17 3.21 0.26 8.34
C THR A 17 4.66 0.27 7.88
N GLN A 18 5.62 0.39 8.81
CA GLN A 18 7.05 0.31 8.48
C GLN A 18 7.41 -1.03 7.80
N LEU A 19 6.98 -2.16 8.38
CA LEU A 19 7.20 -3.49 7.80
C LEU A 19 6.63 -3.60 6.39
N LEU A 20 5.41 -3.10 6.18
CA LEU A 20 4.74 -3.11 4.89
C LEU A 20 5.51 -2.27 3.86
N ILE A 21 5.97 -1.08 4.22
CA ILE A 21 6.81 -0.23 3.35
C ILE A 21 8.06 -1.00 2.94
N ASP A 22 8.76 -1.62 3.90
CA ASP A 22 9.99 -2.35 3.63
C ASP A 22 9.74 -3.48 2.61
N ARG A 23 8.66 -4.25 2.76
CA ARG A 23 8.27 -5.29 1.81
C ARG A 23 7.85 -4.78 0.45
N LEU A 24 7.10 -3.68 0.39
CA LEU A 24 6.68 -3.09 -0.89
C LEU A 24 7.88 -2.58 -1.70
N ARG A 25 8.92 -2.07 -1.02
CA ARG A 25 10.15 -1.59 -1.68
C ARG A 25 11.02 -2.70 -2.24
N GLU A 26 10.84 -3.93 -1.77
CA GLU A 26 11.52 -5.13 -2.30
C GLU A 26 10.86 -5.67 -3.57
N LEU A 27 9.65 -5.20 -3.93
CA LEU A 27 8.94 -5.65 -5.13
C LEU A 27 9.37 -4.86 -6.37
N ASP A 28 9.97 -5.55 -7.35
CA ASP A 28 10.39 -4.96 -8.63
C ASP A 28 9.22 -4.35 -9.43
N ASP A 29 8.00 -4.83 -9.20
CA ASP A 29 6.78 -4.37 -9.84
C ASP A 29 6.29 -3.00 -9.31
N ILE A 30 6.90 -2.48 -8.23
CA ILE A 30 6.54 -1.21 -7.59
C ILE A 30 7.58 -0.13 -7.92
N ARG A 31 7.11 0.97 -8.51
CA ARG A 31 7.92 2.13 -8.91
C ARG A 31 8.05 3.17 -7.79
N LEU A 32 6.97 3.38 -7.04
CA LEU A 32 6.83 4.41 -6.00
C LEU A 32 5.97 3.85 -4.85
N VAL A 33 6.35 4.20 -3.63
CA VAL A 33 5.54 4.05 -2.41
C VAL A 33 5.45 5.44 -1.76
N ARG A 34 4.23 5.92 -1.52
CA ARG A 34 3.98 7.16 -0.75
C ARG A 34 3.16 6.82 0.48
N VAL A 35 3.49 7.41 1.62
CA VAL A 35 2.86 7.13 2.90
C VAL A 35 2.37 8.43 3.52
N GLU A 36 1.15 8.41 4.03
CA GLU A 36 0.48 9.56 4.62
C GLU A 36 -0.25 9.14 5.91
N ASP A 37 -0.20 9.97 6.96
CA ASP A 37 -1.07 9.80 8.12
C ASP A 37 -2.52 10.09 7.72
N ALA A 38 -3.44 9.19 8.05
CA ALA A 38 -4.85 9.42 7.81
C ALA A 38 -5.44 10.34 8.91
N PRO A 39 -6.47 11.14 8.61
CA PRO A 39 -7.09 12.06 9.57
C PRO A 39 -7.68 11.39 10.82
N ALA A 40 -7.89 10.07 10.76
CA ALA A 40 -8.53 9.30 11.81
C ALA A 40 -7.59 8.91 12.97
N THR A 41 -6.30 9.22 12.91
CA THR A 41 -5.35 8.94 14.01
C THR A 41 -5.79 9.61 15.30
N ARG A 42 -6.00 8.82 16.37
CA ARG A 42 -6.51 9.26 17.68
C ARG A 42 -5.75 8.58 18.80
N SER A 43 -5.27 9.36 19.76
CA SER A 43 -4.69 8.85 21.01
C SER A 43 -5.62 9.18 22.17
N GLU A 44 -6.10 8.15 22.86
CA GLU A 44 -6.92 8.25 24.06
C GLU A 44 -6.21 7.58 25.26
N ALA A 45 -6.73 7.77 26.47
CA ALA A 45 -6.08 7.28 27.70
C ALA A 45 -5.87 5.75 27.73
N ASP A 46 -6.76 4.99 27.08
CA ASP A 46 -6.77 3.52 27.12
C ASP A 46 -6.50 2.87 25.75
N TYR A 47 -6.50 3.64 24.65
CA TYR A 47 -6.16 3.13 23.33
C TYR A 47 -5.48 4.18 22.44
N ASN A 48 -4.58 3.70 21.59
CA ASN A 48 -4.00 4.47 20.51
C ASN A 48 -4.47 3.86 19.19
N PHE A 49 -5.03 4.69 18.31
CA PHE A 49 -5.44 4.31 16.98
C PHE A 49 -4.57 5.06 15.97
N ILE A 50 -3.73 4.30 15.27
CA ILE A 50 -2.90 4.78 14.16
C ILE A 50 -3.63 4.42 12.88
N SER A 51 -3.81 5.39 11.99
CA SER A 51 -4.37 5.15 10.66
C SER A 51 -3.41 5.71 9.63
N ASN A 52 -2.91 4.85 8.74
CA ASN A 52 -1.99 5.23 7.67
C ASN A 52 -2.56 4.84 6.30
N GLU A 53 -2.25 5.66 5.30
CA GLU A 53 -2.57 5.40 3.91
C GLU A 53 -1.28 5.23 3.11
N VAL A 54 -1.19 4.15 2.35
CA VAL A 54 -0.05 3.80 1.51
C VAL A 54 -0.50 3.82 0.06
N PHE A 55 0.11 4.68 -0.74
CA PHE A 55 -0.14 4.77 -2.18
C PHE A 55 1.01 4.12 -2.94
N VAL A 56 0.69 3.17 -3.82
CA VAL A 56 1.67 2.49 -4.67
C VAL A 56 1.49 2.89 -6.12
N ALA A 57 2.59 3.12 -6.84
CA ALA A 57 2.57 3.19 -8.29
C ALA A 57 3.27 1.96 -8.86
N PHE A 58 2.60 1.22 -9.73
CA PHE A 58 3.19 0.06 -10.41
C PHE A 58 4.15 0.51 -11.52
N ALA A 59 5.20 -0.27 -11.75
CA ALA A 59 6.08 -0.05 -12.89
C ALA A 59 5.31 -0.26 -14.22
N THR A 60 5.76 0.41 -15.27
CA THR A 60 5.21 0.24 -16.61
C THR A 60 6.24 -0.38 -17.52
N ARG A 61 5.83 -1.34 -18.34
CA ARG A 61 6.67 -1.94 -19.37
C ARG A 61 6.17 -1.52 -20.75
N GLU A 62 7.11 -1.09 -21.59
CA GLU A 62 6.82 -0.85 -22.99
C GLU A 62 6.69 -2.19 -23.73
N ARG A 63 5.51 -2.43 -24.30
CA ARG A 63 5.24 -3.55 -25.19
C ARG A 63 5.10 -3.02 -26.62
N HIS A 64 5.97 -3.45 -27.51
CA HIS A 64 5.83 -3.18 -28.93
C HIS A 64 4.82 -4.14 -29.53
N GLU A 65 3.61 -3.66 -29.81
CA GLU A 65 2.62 -4.42 -30.55
C GLU A 65 2.76 -4.13 -32.04
N ARG A 66 2.91 -5.21 -32.83
CA ARG A 66 2.75 -5.13 -34.28
C ARG A 66 1.26 -5.22 -34.60
N THR A 67 0.66 -4.08 -34.90
CA THR A 67 -0.69 -4.03 -35.46
C THR A 67 -0.61 -3.90 -36.99
N LYS A 68 -1.70 -4.20 -37.69
CA LYS A 68 -1.80 -3.96 -39.12
C LYS A 68 -2.77 -2.82 -39.39
N ARG A 69 -2.29 -1.72 -39.97
CA ARG A 69 -3.16 -0.69 -40.52
C ARG A 69 -3.74 -1.22 -41.85
N PHE A 70 -5.06 -1.19 -41.99
CA PHE A 70 -5.80 -1.78 -43.13
C PHE A 70 -5.56 -3.28 -43.37
N GLY A 71 -5.10 -4.05 -42.38
CA GLY A 71 -4.87 -5.51 -42.52
C GLY A 71 -3.61 -5.90 -43.32
N ILE A 72 -2.88 -4.94 -43.89
CA ILE A 72 -1.73 -5.19 -44.78
C ILE A 72 -0.48 -4.39 -44.41
N ILE A 73 -0.60 -3.19 -43.82
CA ILE A 73 0.55 -2.34 -43.48
C ILE A 73 0.99 -2.63 -42.04
N PRO A 74 2.16 -3.24 -41.82
CA PRO A 74 2.66 -3.48 -40.47
C PRO A 74 3.00 -2.15 -39.80
N GLN A 75 2.34 -1.86 -38.68
CA GLN A 75 2.59 -0.71 -37.84
C GLN A 75 2.98 -1.20 -36.46
N SER A 76 4.16 -0.81 -35.99
CA SER A 76 4.54 -1.01 -34.59
C SER A 76 3.95 0.13 -33.76
N ARG A 77 3.16 -0.21 -32.74
CA ARG A 77 2.70 0.72 -31.70
C ARG A 77 3.38 0.32 -30.39
N THR A 78 4.04 1.27 -29.74
CA THR A 78 4.50 1.09 -28.36
C THR A 78 3.30 1.31 -27.43
N VAL A 79 2.96 0.31 -26.64
CA VAL A 79 1.91 0.37 -25.62
C VAL A 79 2.58 0.28 -24.26
N SER A 80 2.31 1.26 -23.38
CA SER A 80 2.75 1.21 -21.99
C SER A 80 1.74 0.40 -21.19
N GLU A 81 2.13 -0.76 -20.69
CA GLU A 81 1.27 -1.64 -19.89
C GLU A 81 1.80 -1.66 -18.45
N LYS A 82 0.90 -1.53 -17.46
CA LYS A 82 1.25 -1.70 -16.04
C LYS A 82 1.70 -3.14 -15.83
N VAL A 83 2.80 -3.34 -15.12
CA VAL A 83 3.31 -4.69 -14.87
C VAL A 83 2.53 -5.43 -13.78
N SER A 84 1.72 -4.71 -13.00
CA SER A 84 0.98 -5.25 -11.86
C SER A 84 -0.32 -4.49 -11.58
N SER A 85 -1.09 -4.98 -10.62
CA SER A 85 -2.39 -4.47 -10.17
C SER A 85 -2.58 -4.68 -8.67
N VAL A 86 -3.59 -4.04 -8.06
CA VAL A 86 -3.93 -4.23 -6.64
C VAL A 86 -4.26 -5.70 -6.32
N ALA A 87 -5.01 -6.39 -7.17
CA ALA A 87 -5.31 -7.81 -6.99
C ALA A 87 -4.05 -8.71 -7.06
N ARG A 88 -3.08 -8.37 -7.92
CA ARG A 88 -1.80 -9.08 -7.96
C ARG A 88 -0.98 -8.79 -6.71
N LEU A 89 -0.99 -7.54 -6.24
CA LEU A 89 -0.34 -7.15 -5.00
C LEU A 89 -0.91 -7.89 -3.79
N GLU A 90 -2.23 -8.03 -3.69
CA GLU A 90 -2.91 -8.84 -2.67
C GLU A 90 -2.37 -10.27 -2.62
N THR A 91 -2.28 -10.91 -3.79
CA THR A 91 -1.78 -12.30 -3.90
C THR A 91 -0.34 -12.40 -3.39
N VAL A 92 0.50 -11.43 -3.77
CA VAL A 92 1.91 -11.37 -3.37
C VAL A 92 2.06 -11.15 -1.87
N LEU A 93 1.37 -10.16 -1.30
CA LEU A 93 1.42 -9.85 0.13
C LEU A 93 0.85 -10.99 0.99
N THR A 94 -0.20 -11.65 0.52
CA THR A 94 -0.77 -12.85 1.17
C THR A 94 0.24 -13.98 1.28
N GLY A 95 1.12 -14.13 0.29
CA GLY A 95 2.18 -15.14 0.29
C GLY A 95 3.35 -14.81 1.21
N MET A 96 3.46 -13.59 1.73
CA MET A 96 4.52 -13.17 2.66
C MET A 96 4.12 -13.51 4.09
N SER A 97 4.93 -14.32 4.77
CA SER A 97 4.62 -14.83 6.12
C SER A 97 4.51 -13.76 7.19
N ASP A 98 5.14 -12.61 6.99
CA ASP A 98 5.19 -11.48 7.92
C ASP A 98 4.15 -10.38 7.62
N ILE A 99 3.48 -10.42 6.46
CA ILE A 99 2.36 -9.53 6.10
C ILE A 99 1.03 -10.27 6.18
N GLY A 100 0.91 -11.36 5.41
CA GLY A 100 -0.29 -12.17 5.28
C GLY A 100 -1.42 -11.50 4.49
N ALA A 101 -2.59 -12.15 4.54
CA ALA A 101 -3.79 -11.67 3.86
C ALA A 101 -4.29 -10.35 4.46
N PRO A 102 -4.83 -9.43 3.64
CA PRO A 102 -5.54 -8.26 4.13
C PRO A 102 -6.85 -8.65 4.82
N ASP A 103 -7.30 -7.81 5.75
CA ASP A 103 -8.58 -7.96 6.43
C ASP A 103 -9.76 -7.54 5.53
N TYR A 104 -9.50 -6.71 4.52
CA TYR A 104 -10.44 -6.38 3.44
C TYR A 104 -9.70 -6.09 2.13
N ALA A 105 -10.28 -6.50 1.01
CA ALA A 105 -9.76 -6.22 -0.33
C ALA A 105 -10.89 -5.92 -1.32
N ASP A 106 -10.69 -4.90 -2.15
CA ASP A 106 -11.49 -4.63 -3.35
C ASP A 106 -10.57 -4.31 -4.55
N GLU A 107 -11.14 -3.98 -5.72
CA GLU A 107 -10.35 -3.71 -6.93
C GLU A 107 -9.36 -2.53 -6.79
N GLY A 108 -9.62 -1.59 -5.87
CA GLY A 108 -8.86 -0.36 -5.72
C GLY A 108 -8.10 -0.23 -4.40
N MET A 109 -8.39 -1.09 -3.40
CA MET A 109 -7.89 -0.93 -2.05
C MET A 109 -7.68 -2.26 -1.30
N LEU A 110 -6.59 -2.34 -0.55
CA LEU A 110 -6.35 -3.38 0.46
C LEU A 110 -6.32 -2.74 1.85
N GLN A 111 -6.88 -3.40 2.86
CA GLN A 111 -6.90 -2.91 4.22
C GLN A 111 -6.39 -3.95 5.20
N TYR A 112 -5.54 -3.51 6.12
CA TYR A 112 -5.03 -4.29 7.24
C TYR A 112 -5.44 -3.62 8.54
N LEU A 113 -5.89 -4.42 9.49
CA LEU A 113 -6.20 -4.01 10.85
C LEU A 113 -5.41 -4.90 11.80
N ARG A 114 -4.46 -4.31 12.51
CA ARG A 114 -3.65 -4.98 13.53
C ARG A 114 -3.99 -4.40 14.90
N ALA A 115 -4.09 -5.26 15.90
CA ALA A 115 -4.36 -4.86 17.26
C ALA A 115 -3.37 -5.54 18.21
N GLU A 116 -2.73 -4.74 19.04
CA GLU A 116 -1.76 -5.19 20.02
C GLU A 116 -2.07 -4.57 21.39
N ARG A 117 -1.71 -5.26 22.47
CA ARG A 117 -1.75 -4.68 23.82
C ARG A 117 -0.33 -4.34 24.26
N ILE A 118 -0.05 -3.05 24.38
CA ILE A 118 1.26 -2.56 24.81
C ILE A 118 1.25 -2.31 26.31
N VAL A 119 2.22 -2.88 27.03
CA VAL A 119 2.46 -2.61 28.45
C VAL A 119 3.83 -1.93 28.58
N PRO A 120 3.89 -0.61 28.78
CA PRO A 120 5.16 0.08 28.99
C PRO A 120 5.90 -0.47 30.21
N PRO A 121 7.25 -0.45 30.19
CA PRO A 121 8.04 -0.81 31.37
C PRO A 121 7.57 -0.04 32.60
N TYR A 122 7.48 -0.73 33.74
CA TYR A 122 7.05 -0.17 35.03
C TYR A 122 5.59 0.31 35.12
N GLN A 123 4.75 0.03 34.11
CA GLN A 123 3.30 0.23 34.18
C GLN A 123 2.56 -1.10 34.33
N THR A 124 1.52 -1.15 35.18
CA THR A 124 0.66 -2.33 35.35
C THR A 124 -0.53 -2.33 34.38
N ARG A 125 -0.98 -1.14 33.97
CA ARG A 125 -2.01 -0.95 32.95
C ARG A 125 -1.34 -0.70 31.60
N GLY A 126 -1.56 -1.60 30.66
CA GLY A 126 -1.23 -1.39 29.26
C GLY A 126 -2.40 -0.74 28.50
N TYR A 127 -2.10 -0.17 27.34
CA TYR A 127 -3.09 0.38 26.42
C TYR A 127 -3.25 -0.55 25.20
N LYS A 128 -4.38 -0.42 24.51
CA LYS A 128 -4.62 -1.12 23.24
C LYS A 128 -4.09 -0.26 22.10
N LEU A 129 -3.14 -0.77 21.33
CA LEU A 129 -2.73 -0.19 20.05
C LEU A 129 -3.56 -0.84 18.94
N VAL A 130 -4.15 -0.02 18.09
CA VAL A 130 -4.82 -0.46 16.87
C VAL A 130 -4.18 0.28 15.71
N GLU A 131 -3.68 -0.46 14.73
CA GLU A 131 -3.07 0.08 13.53
C GLU A 131 -3.92 -0.33 12.33
N LEU A 132 -4.44 0.68 11.64
CA LEU A 132 -5.18 0.55 10.40
C LEU A 132 -4.32 1.04 9.26
N VAL A 133 -4.07 0.18 8.27
CA VAL A 133 -3.32 0.55 7.07
C VAL A 133 -4.17 0.27 5.84
N ARG A 134 -4.32 1.28 4.98
CA ARG A 134 -4.99 1.12 3.68
C ARG A 134 -3.99 1.33 2.56
N ILE A 135 -3.98 0.41 1.59
CA ILE A 135 -3.14 0.48 0.41
C ILE A 135 -4.00 0.84 -0.78
N TYR A 136 -3.60 1.85 -1.54
CA TYR A 136 -4.25 2.32 -2.76
C TYR A 136 -3.27 2.34 -3.92
N GLU A 137 -3.77 2.20 -5.15
CA GLU A 137 -2.99 2.65 -6.31
C GLU A 137 -2.99 4.19 -6.37
N VAL A 138 -1.85 4.79 -6.73
CA VAL A 138 -1.75 6.24 -6.98
C VAL A 138 -2.79 6.68 -8.01
N GLY A 139 -3.57 7.70 -7.66
CA GLY A 139 -4.66 8.23 -8.49
C GLY A 139 -6.03 7.69 -8.13
N THR A 140 -6.13 6.66 -7.28
CA THR A 140 -7.38 6.26 -6.64
C THR A 140 -7.73 7.26 -5.54
N PRO A 141 -8.94 7.83 -5.51
CA PRO A 141 -9.36 8.73 -4.44
C PRO A 141 -9.34 7.97 -3.10
N SER A 142 -8.67 8.55 -2.10
CA SER A 142 -8.71 8.02 -0.74
C SER A 142 -10.16 8.02 -0.23
N ARG A 143 -10.59 6.93 0.40
CA ARG A 143 -11.93 6.82 1.00
C ARG A 143 -11.99 7.37 2.43
N ALA A 144 -10.88 7.82 3.02
CA ALA A 144 -10.90 8.44 4.34
C ALA A 144 -11.52 9.85 4.37
N SER A 145 -11.82 10.42 3.21
CA SER A 145 -12.42 11.76 3.07
C SER A 145 -13.93 11.77 2.82
N GLU A 146 -14.63 10.63 2.88
CA GLU A 146 -16.10 10.66 2.89
C GLU A 146 -16.60 11.11 4.27
N PRO A 147 -17.38 12.21 4.36
CA PRO A 147 -17.89 12.75 5.61
C PRO A 147 -18.95 11.86 6.29
#